data_AF-A0A8C7MQ39-F1
#
_entry.id   AF-A0A8C7MQ39-F1
#
_cell.length_a   1.000
_cell.length_b   1.000
_cell.length_c   1.000
_cell.angle_alpha   90.00
_cell.angle_beta   90.00
_cell.angle_gamma   90.00
#
_symmetry.space_group_name_H-M   'P 1'
#
loop_
_entity.id
_entity.type
_entity.pdbx_description
1 polymer ?
#
loop_
_entity_poly.entity_id
_entity_poly.type
_entity_poly.pdbx_seq_one_letter_code
_entity_poly.pdbx_strand_id
1 'polypeptide(L)'
;MRTTRKGSVEMPAFVRQLVKETEKRVSSFFKGGGRGGAEHMQGEGEEVIPSPYLDRPVLDKLTEEGCSRWGLTYALGSMQGWRANMEDYHNCVPQLGAGLADWSFFAVFDGHAGNQVAQYASQHLLDQVLATGGIGPEDHPDRVRGSFTDGFLHTDKHLLTAARREGWERGGTTVTSTLISPRYFYFANCGDSRAMLCRAGQVCFSTEDHKPYSPLERERIESAGGSVSLQRINGSLAVSRALGDFSYKGAENRPPTQQMVSPEPEVCVVERSPGDEFLVLACDGVWDTVSNEELCAFIRSRLRVCTDLRDVCSQVIDLCLYKGSLDNISIILVCFPGSPQLSAEALHQEAALEDLLESKVAEIYEELSSQGEDPDLLSVLTVLANTDVPGLPPGGGLQSK
;
A
#
# COMPACT_ATOMS: atom_id res chain seq x y z
N MET A 1 29.02 23.74 -19.59
CA MET A 1 28.50 22.68 -20.49
C MET A 1 29.45 21.48 -20.46
N ARG A 2 29.10 20.45 -19.70
CA ARG A 2 29.61 19.08 -19.86
C ARG A 2 28.45 18.16 -19.50
N THR A 3 27.85 17.56 -20.53
CA THR A 3 26.77 16.60 -20.44
C THR A 3 27.36 15.25 -20.07
N THR A 4 26.95 14.72 -18.92
CA THR A 4 27.22 13.34 -18.51
C THR A 4 26.25 12.41 -19.23
N ARG A 5 26.80 11.41 -19.93
CA ARG A 5 26.04 10.35 -20.61
C ARG A 5 25.28 9.52 -19.57
N LYS A 6 23.95 9.40 -19.74
CA LYS A 6 23.14 8.34 -19.11
C LYS A 6 23.66 7.00 -19.63
N GLY A 7 24.32 6.23 -18.77
CA GLY A 7 24.57 4.81 -19.04
C GLY A 7 23.26 4.07 -18.94
N SER A 8 22.87 3.35 -19.99
CA SER A 8 21.84 2.33 -19.91
C SER A 8 22.37 1.21 -19.01
N VAL A 9 21.87 1.14 -17.78
CA VAL A 9 22.13 0.01 -16.90
C VAL A 9 21.33 -1.16 -17.46
N GLU A 10 22.02 -2.14 -18.06
CA GLU A 10 21.38 -3.40 -18.43
C GLU A 10 20.85 -4.06 -17.16
N MET A 11 19.55 -4.37 -17.15
CA MET A 11 18.94 -5.04 -16.01
C MET A 11 19.57 -6.42 -15.81
N PRO A 12 19.97 -6.74 -14.56
CA PRO A 12 20.42 -8.07 -14.19
C PRO A 12 19.41 -9.14 -14.61
N ALA A 13 19.90 -10.32 -14.99
CA ALA A 13 19.07 -11.42 -15.49
C ALA A 13 17.94 -11.82 -14.53
N PHE A 14 18.13 -11.62 -13.22
CA PHE A 14 17.18 -11.99 -12.18
C PHE A 14 15.83 -11.27 -12.29
N VAL A 15 15.83 -9.96 -12.54
CA VAL A 15 14.58 -9.18 -12.64
C VAL A 15 13.78 -9.69 -13.84
N ARG A 16 14.45 -10.02 -14.96
CA ARG A 16 13.80 -10.57 -16.16
C ARG A 16 13.19 -11.95 -15.94
N GLN A 17 13.68 -12.68 -14.95
CA GLN A 17 13.20 -14.01 -14.64
C GLN A 17 12.05 -13.98 -13.64
N LEU A 18 12.11 -13.08 -12.65
CA LEU A 18 10.99 -12.76 -11.77
C LEU A 18 9.78 -12.30 -12.60
N VAL A 19 10.01 -11.44 -13.61
CA VAL A 19 9.05 -11.14 -14.69
C VAL A 19 8.42 -12.35 -15.29
N LYS A 20 9.23 -13.24 -15.82
CA LYS A 20 8.73 -14.36 -16.60
C LYS A 20 7.91 -15.33 -15.74
N GLU A 21 8.26 -15.45 -14.47
CA GLU A 21 7.53 -16.22 -13.45
C GLU A 21 6.21 -15.55 -13.06
N THR A 22 6.24 -14.25 -12.80
CA THR A 22 5.06 -13.44 -12.51
C THR A 22 4.08 -13.48 -13.69
N GLU A 23 4.57 -13.30 -14.92
CA GLU A 23 3.81 -13.46 -16.16
C GLU A 23 3.22 -14.87 -16.32
N LYS A 24 3.98 -15.93 -15.97
CA LYS A 24 3.48 -17.31 -16.00
C LYS A 24 2.38 -17.54 -14.97
N ARG A 25 2.52 -17.02 -13.74
CA ARG A 25 1.53 -17.13 -12.67
C ARG A 25 0.26 -16.38 -13.04
N VAL A 26 0.39 -15.14 -13.52
CA VAL A 26 -0.72 -14.32 -14.04
C VAL A 26 -1.41 -15.00 -15.21
N SER A 27 -0.64 -15.48 -16.20
CA SER A 27 -1.20 -16.19 -17.37
C SER A 27 -1.91 -17.48 -17.01
N SER A 28 -1.45 -18.20 -15.99
CA SER A 28 -2.10 -19.42 -15.49
C SER A 28 -3.41 -19.12 -14.76
N PHE A 29 -3.47 -18.02 -14.02
CA PHE A 29 -4.64 -17.58 -13.27
C PHE A 29 -5.78 -17.14 -14.21
N PHE A 30 -5.47 -16.42 -15.29
CA PHE A 30 -6.46 -16.04 -16.31
C PHE A 30 -6.86 -17.18 -17.26
N LYS A 31 -5.98 -18.17 -17.49
CA LYS A 31 -6.31 -19.35 -18.33
C LYS A 31 -7.09 -20.45 -17.60
N GLY A 32 -7.17 -20.40 -16.27
CA GLY A 32 -7.92 -21.39 -15.46
C GLY A 32 -9.45 -21.20 -15.45
N GLY A 33 -9.96 -20.09 -15.98
CA GLY A 33 -11.37 -19.68 -15.84
C GLY A 33 -12.29 -19.91 -17.04
N GLY A 34 -11.88 -20.64 -18.08
CA GLY A 34 -12.72 -20.77 -19.29
C GLY A 34 -12.38 -21.96 -20.18
N ARG A 35 -13.00 -23.11 -19.91
CA ARG A 35 -13.18 -24.17 -20.91
C ARG A 35 -14.66 -24.49 -21.07
N GLY A 36 -15.32 -23.71 -21.92
CA GLY A 36 -16.60 -24.02 -22.55
C GLY A 36 -16.54 -23.49 -23.98
N GLY A 37 -16.57 -24.40 -24.96
CA GLY A 37 -16.16 -24.13 -26.34
C GLY A 37 -17.09 -23.21 -27.15
N ALA A 38 -16.54 -22.64 -28.21
CA ALA A 38 -17.27 -22.24 -29.41
C ALA A 38 -16.31 -22.21 -30.60
N GLU A 39 -16.76 -22.83 -31.69
CA GLU A 39 -16.10 -22.88 -32.99
C GLU A 39 -16.13 -21.51 -33.70
N HIS A 40 -15.19 -21.36 -34.63
CA HIS A 40 -15.02 -20.29 -35.63
C HIS A 40 -16.21 -19.34 -35.91
N MET A 41 -15.98 -18.04 -35.65
CA MET A 41 -16.45 -16.96 -36.53
C MET A 41 -15.33 -15.93 -36.72
N GLN A 42 -15.02 -15.62 -37.98
CA GLN A 42 -14.14 -14.52 -38.37
C GLN A 42 -14.94 -13.21 -38.37
N GLY A 43 -14.43 -12.17 -37.73
CA GLY A 43 -14.95 -10.81 -37.88
C GLY A 43 -14.60 -9.86 -36.75
N GLU A 44 -14.07 -8.70 -37.13
CA GLU A 44 -13.82 -7.47 -36.35
C GLU A 44 -12.50 -7.43 -35.58
N GLY A 45 -11.70 -6.38 -35.87
CA GLY A 45 -10.38 -6.19 -35.29
C GLY A 45 -10.48 -6.00 -33.79
N GLU A 46 -9.95 -6.96 -33.04
CA GLU A 46 -9.77 -6.84 -31.60
C GLU A 46 -8.94 -5.58 -31.32
N GLU A 47 -9.57 -4.54 -30.77
CA GLU A 47 -8.84 -3.49 -30.07
C GLU A 47 -8.04 -4.20 -28.98
N VAL A 48 -6.72 -4.30 -29.18
CA VAL A 48 -5.81 -4.84 -28.18
C VAL A 48 -5.85 -3.88 -26.99
N ILE A 49 -6.66 -4.20 -25.99
CA ILE A 49 -6.67 -3.49 -24.71
C ILE A 49 -5.25 -3.66 -24.14
N PRO A 50 -4.48 -2.57 -23.98
CA PRO A 50 -3.14 -2.67 -23.44
C PRO A 50 -3.20 -3.30 -22.04
N SER A 51 -2.31 -4.27 -21.78
CA SER A 51 -2.16 -4.84 -20.46
C SER A 51 -1.92 -3.70 -19.44
N PRO A 52 -2.58 -3.71 -18.27
CA PRO A 52 -2.27 -2.76 -17.21
C PRO A 52 -0.88 -3.01 -16.60
N TYR A 53 -0.28 -4.17 -16.89
CA TYR A 53 1.03 -4.59 -16.42
C TYR A 53 2.10 -4.40 -17.48
N LEU A 54 3.28 -3.98 -17.03
CA LEU A 54 4.52 -3.89 -17.79
C LEU A 54 5.15 -5.28 -17.97
N ASP A 55 5.94 -5.43 -19.04
CA ASP A 55 6.83 -6.58 -19.20
C ASP A 55 7.90 -6.62 -18.11
N ARG A 56 8.18 -5.52 -17.41
CA ARG A 56 9.21 -5.44 -16.36
C ARG A 56 8.81 -4.47 -15.26
N PRO A 57 9.03 -4.81 -13.98
CA PRO A 57 8.65 -3.93 -12.90
C PRO A 57 9.60 -2.74 -12.85
N VAL A 58 9.06 -1.57 -12.54
CA VAL A 58 9.86 -0.37 -12.22
C VAL A 58 10.25 -0.46 -10.75
N LEU A 59 11.53 -0.72 -10.51
CA LEU A 59 12.09 -1.00 -9.17
C LEU A 59 12.64 0.25 -8.47
N ASP A 60 12.66 1.40 -9.14
CA ASP A 60 13.09 2.66 -8.53
C ASP A 60 12.14 3.01 -7.38
N LYS A 61 12.73 3.23 -6.19
CA LYS A 61 12.00 3.59 -4.98
C LYS A 61 12.16 5.08 -4.72
N LEU A 62 11.04 5.77 -4.55
CA LEU A 62 11.02 7.05 -3.85
C LEU A 62 11.06 6.75 -2.36
N THR A 63 12.00 7.34 -1.63
CA THR A 63 12.08 7.21 -0.17
C THR A 63 12.27 8.58 0.46
N GLU A 64 11.63 8.77 1.59
CA GLU A 64 11.79 9.97 2.42
C GLU A 64 11.87 9.55 3.89
N GLU A 65 12.50 10.36 4.70
CA GLU A 65 12.50 10.20 6.15
C GLU A 65 12.40 11.56 6.84
N GLY A 66 11.95 11.55 8.08
CA GLY A 66 11.91 12.76 8.88
C GLY A 66 11.60 12.48 10.33
N CYS A 67 11.53 13.56 11.11
CA CYS A 67 11.18 13.50 12.52
C CYS A 67 10.34 14.71 12.92
N SER A 68 9.61 14.56 14.02
CA SER A 68 8.92 15.64 14.69
C SER A 68 9.71 16.10 15.92
N ARG A 69 9.51 17.35 16.33
CA ARG A 69 10.14 17.90 17.56
C ARG A 69 9.66 17.21 18.84
N TRP A 70 8.52 16.54 18.79
CA TRP A 70 7.87 15.92 19.93
C TRP A 70 8.04 14.39 19.97
N GLY A 71 9.00 13.87 19.18
CA GLY A 71 9.57 12.53 19.37
C GLY A 71 9.07 11.45 18.42
N LEU A 72 8.51 11.82 17.27
CA LEU A 72 8.18 10.87 16.20
C LEU A 72 9.31 10.83 15.18
N THR A 73 9.64 9.64 14.67
CA THR A 73 10.40 9.48 13.43
C THR A 73 9.53 8.79 12.41
N TYR A 74 9.75 9.04 11.13
CA TYR A 74 9.04 8.33 10.07
C TYR A 74 9.94 8.09 8.88
N ALA A 75 9.58 7.08 8.10
CA ALA A 75 10.01 6.94 6.73
C ALA A 75 8.83 6.60 5.82
N LEU A 76 9.02 6.92 4.56
CA LEU A 76 8.16 6.62 3.45
C LEU A 76 8.97 5.81 2.45
N GLY A 77 8.33 4.82 1.83
CA GLY A 77 8.79 4.23 0.58
C GLY A 77 7.62 4.09 -0.39
N SER A 78 7.88 4.34 -1.68
CA SER A 78 6.91 4.03 -2.74
C SER A 78 7.59 3.53 -4.00
N MET A 79 7.00 2.55 -4.67
CA MET A 79 7.50 1.91 -5.89
C MET A 79 6.36 1.62 -6.85
N GLN A 80 6.57 1.88 -8.14
CA GLN A 80 5.55 1.64 -9.17
C GLN A 80 5.31 0.14 -9.42
N GLY A 81 6.35 -0.69 -9.34
CA GLY A 81 6.20 -2.13 -9.52
C GLY A 81 5.77 -2.50 -10.94
N TRP A 82 4.81 -3.42 -11.06
CA TRP A 82 4.40 -3.98 -12.35
C TRP A 82 3.41 -3.12 -13.13
N ARG A 83 2.77 -2.14 -12.49
CA ARG A 83 1.76 -1.31 -13.15
C ARG A 83 2.41 -0.40 -14.19
N ALA A 84 1.67 -0.11 -15.26
CA ALA A 84 2.12 0.83 -16.28
C ALA A 84 2.30 2.28 -15.77
N ASN A 85 1.55 2.66 -14.72
CA ASN A 85 1.58 3.98 -14.12
C ASN A 85 1.79 3.87 -12.60
N MET A 86 2.33 4.95 -12.01
CA MET A 86 2.30 5.20 -10.57
C MET A 86 1.11 6.12 -10.28
N GLU A 87 0.09 5.58 -9.61
CA GLU A 87 -1.14 6.28 -9.26
C GLU A 87 -1.23 6.62 -7.77
N ASP A 88 -0.34 6.05 -6.94
CA ASP A 88 -0.25 6.35 -5.52
C ASP A 88 0.33 7.76 -5.22
N TYR A 89 -0.19 8.37 -4.16
CA TYR A 89 0.33 9.58 -3.51
C TYR A 89 0.38 9.41 -1.99
N HIS A 90 1.03 10.34 -1.30
CA HIS A 90 1.15 10.32 0.15
C HIS A 90 1.34 11.73 0.72
N ASN A 91 1.09 11.87 2.02
CA ASN A 91 1.49 13.02 2.81
C ASN A 91 2.26 12.55 4.04
N CYS A 92 3.40 13.21 4.30
CA CYS A 92 4.13 13.09 5.55
C CYS A 92 4.31 14.47 6.17
N VAL A 93 3.43 14.83 7.10
CA VAL A 93 3.46 16.12 7.80
C VAL A 93 3.80 15.87 9.26
N PRO A 94 5.10 15.76 9.62
CA PRO A 94 5.51 15.42 10.98
C PRO A 94 5.15 16.49 12.02
N GLN A 95 4.85 17.71 11.58
CA GLN A 95 4.49 18.80 12.47
C GLN A 95 3.50 19.76 11.80
N LEU A 96 2.34 19.96 12.41
CA LEU A 96 1.34 20.94 11.95
C LEU A 96 1.67 22.38 12.42
N GLY A 97 1.08 23.35 11.73
CA GLY A 97 1.20 24.78 12.04
C GLY A 97 0.12 25.30 13.01
N ALA A 98 0.00 26.63 13.10
CA ALA A 98 -1.13 27.33 13.73
C ALA A 98 -1.50 26.91 15.18
N GLY A 99 -0.49 26.57 16.00
CA GLY A 99 -0.70 26.15 17.40
C GLY A 99 -0.88 24.64 17.60
N LEU A 100 -0.76 23.85 16.53
CA LEU A 100 -0.80 22.38 16.55
C LEU A 100 0.61 21.79 16.36
N ALA A 101 1.62 22.42 16.96
CA ALA A 101 3.02 22.03 16.80
C ALA A 101 3.33 20.58 17.26
N ASP A 102 2.55 20.06 18.20
CA ASP A 102 2.65 18.69 18.71
C ASP A 102 1.62 17.76 18.04
N TRP A 103 1.22 18.07 16.81
CA TRP A 103 0.36 17.24 15.99
C TRP A 103 1.07 16.87 14.69
N SER A 104 0.75 15.68 14.17
CA SER A 104 1.31 15.17 12.92
C SER A 104 0.21 14.56 12.06
N PHE A 105 0.34 14.64 10.74
CA PHE A 105 -0.58 14.05 9.79
C PHE A 105 0.17 13.18 8.78
N PHE A 106 -0.31 11.96 8.57
CA PHE A 106 0.21 11.03 7.58
C PHE A 106 -0.95 10.46 6.77
N ALA A 107 -0.75 10.27 5.48
CA ALA A 107 -1.77 9.67 4.62
C ALA A 107 -1.18 8.96 3.41
N VAL A 108 -1.82 7.88 2.98
CA VAL A 108 -1.58 7.18 1.71
C VAL A 108 -2.85 7.28 0.87
N PHE A 109 -2.67 7.57 -0.42
CA PHE A 109 -3.72 7.71 -1.41
C PHE A 109 -3.43 6.71 -2.53
N ASP A 110 -4.25 5.68 -2.66
CA ASP A 110 -4.14 4.72 -3.76
C ASP A 110 -5.07 5.16 -4.88
N GLY A 111 -4.50 5.57 -6.01
CA GLY A 111 -5.25 6.11 -7.13
C GLY A 111 -5.65 5.04 -8.13
N HIS A 112 -6.83 5.20 -8.74
CA HIS A 112 -7.26 4.29 -9.81
C HIS A 112 -7.93 5.04 -10.96
N ALA A 113 -7.75 4.50 -12.17
CA ALA A 113 -8.24 5.07 -13.42
C ALA A 113 -7.73 6.50 -13.67
N GLY A 114 -6.47 6.74 -13.35
CA GLY A 114 -5.81 8.04 -13.39
C GLY A 114 -5.31 8.46 -12.01
N ASN A 115 -4.17 9.16 -11.99
CA ASN A 115 -3.51 9.58 -10.76
C ASN A 115 -3.98 10.97 -10.25
N GLN A 116 -4.84 11.65 -11.01
CA GLN A 116 -5.17 13.06 -10.78
C GLN A 116 -6.04 13.27 -9.53
N VAL A 117 -6.91 12.31 -9.22
CA VAL A 117 -7.75 12.38 -8.01
C VAL A 117 -6.91 12.18 -6.76
N ALA A 118 -6.02 11.17 -6.75
CA ALA A 118 -5.05 10.95 -5.68
C ALA A 118 -4.13 12.16 -5.48
N GLN A 119 -3.60 12.72 -6.58
CA GLN A 119 -2.78 13.93 -6.54
C GLN A 119 -3.55 15.10 -5.91
N TYR A 120 -4.76 15.38 -6.38
CA TYR A 120 -5.55 16.48 -5.86
C TYR A 120 -5.90 16.27 -4.38
N ALA A 121 -6.32 15.07 -3.99
CA ALA A 121 -6.65 14.74 -2.62
C ALA A 121 -5.44 14.94 -1.68
N SER A 122 -4.25 14.48 -2.08
CA SER A 122 -3.01 14.66 -1.30
C SER A 122 -2.62 16.12 -1.08
N GLN A 123 -3.06 17.02 -1.96
CA GLN A 123 -2.75 18.46 -1.85
C GLN A 123 -3.77 19.23 -1.03
N HIS A 124 -5.00 18.74 -0.88
CA HIS A 124 -6.12 19.53 -0.36
C HIS A 124 -6.81 18.92 0.87
N LEU A 125 -6.72 17.60 1.08
CA LEU A 125 -7.51 16.93 2.12
C LEU A 125 -7.22 17.47 3.53
N LEU A 126 -5.94 17.59 3.90
CA LEU A 126 -5.55 18.10 5.21
C LEU A 126 -6.08 19.51 5.45
N ASP A 127 -5.97 20.39 4.45
CA ASP A 127 -6.48 21.76 4.54
C ASP A 127 -8.00 21.80 4.70
N GLN A 128 -8.73 20.94 3.99
CA GLN A 128 -10.19 20.84 4.13
C GLN A 128 -10.58 20.35 5.53
N VAL A 129 -9.86 19.36 6.06
CA VAL A 129 -10.08 18.83 7.42
C VAL A 129 -9.79 19.90 8.48
N LEU A 130 -8.68 20.63 8.38
CA LEU A 130 -8.32 21.71 9.30
C LEU A 130 -9.28 22.91 9.22
N ALA A 131 -9.75 23.25 8.02
CA ALA A 131 -10.66 24.38 7.79
C ALA A 131 -12.04 24.23 8.46
N THR A 132 -12.42 23.01 8.85
CA THR A 132 -13.65 22.76 9.62
C THR A 132 -13.62 23.38 11.03
N GLY A 133 -12.42 23.66 11.57
CA GLY A 133 -12.24 24.27 12.89
C GLY A 133 -12.51 23.35 14.09
N GLY A 134 -12.71 22.06 13.87
CA GLY A 134 -12.90 21.07 14.95
C GLY A 134 -11.61 20.45 15.49
N ILE A 135 -10.46 20.72 14.86
CA ILE A 135 -9.13 20.31 15.33
C ILE A 135 -8.49 21.48 16.06
N GLY A 136 -8.18 21.27 17.33
CA GLY A 136 -7.62 22.28 18.20
C GLY A 136 -6.92 21.68 19.42
N PRO A 137 -6.22 22.51 20.22
CA PRO A 137 -5.49 22.05 21.42
C PRO A 137 -6.36 21.36 22.47
N GLU A 138 -7.70 21.53 22.42
CA GLU A 138 -8.63 20.81 23.28
C GLU A 138 -8.68 19.30 23.01
N ASP A 139 -8.24 18.88 21.82
CA ASP A 139 -8.13 17.47 21.42
C ASP A 139 -9.41 16.66 21.68
N HIS A 140 -10.57 17.22 21.29
CA HIS A 140 -11.88 16.63 21.56
C HIS A 140 -12.25 15.58 20.50
N PRO A 141 -12.35 14.28 20.84
CA PRO A 141 -12.44 13.24 19.83
C PRO A 141 -13.61 13.37 18.86
N ASP A 142 -14.80 13.73 19.35
CA ASP A 142 -15.99 13.86 18.49
C ASP A 142 -15.89 15.03 17.51
N ARG A 143 -15.19 16.10 17.87
CA ARG A 143 -14.98 17.24 16.97
C ARG A 143 -14.00 16.88 15.88
N VAL A 144 -12.91 16.20 16.23
CA VAL A 144 -11.91 15.72 15.27
C VAL A 144 -12.53 14.69 14.31
N ARG A 145 -13.39 13.78 14.82
CA ARG A 145 -14.18 12.86 13.99
C ARG A 145 -15.05 13.62 12.99
N GLY A 146 -15.82 14.60 13.45
CA GLY A 146 -16.62 15.47 12.58
C GLY A 146 -15.77 16.20 11.53
N SER A 147 -14.61 16.74 11.93
CA SER A 147 -13.66 17.40 11.03
C SER A 147 -13.15 16.50 9.91
N PHE A 148 -12.86 15.24 10.21
CA PHE A 148 -12.49 14.25 9.19
C PHE A 148 -13.65 13.98 8.23
N THR A 149 -14.84 13.66 8.75
CA THR A 149 -16.01 13.41 7.91
C THR A 149 -16.30 14.60 7.00
N ASP A 150 -16.42 15.80 7.55
CA ASP A 150 -16.68 17.03 6.79
C ASP A 150 -15.56 17.34 5.79
N GLY A 151 -14.29 17.18 6.19
CA GLY A 151 -13.14 17.41 5.32
C GLY A 151 -13.10 16.48 4.11
N PHE A 152 -13.45 15.20 4.28
CA PHE A 152 -13.59 14.24 3.17
C PHE A 152 -14.73 14.63 2.23
N LEU A 153 -15.92 14.97 2.78
CA LEU A 153 -17.08 15.40 1.98
C LEU A 153 -16.82 16.71 1.22
N HIS A 154 -16.13 17.67 1.84
CA HIS A 154 -15.74 18.92 1.19
C HIS A 154 -14.72 18.67 0.08
N THR A 155 -13.71 17.82 0.34
CA THR A 155 -12.72 17.42 -0.67
C THR A 155 -13.40 16.77 -1.88
N ASP A 156 -14.31 15.81 -1.67
CA ASP A 156 -15.02 15.13 -2.76
C ASP A 156 -15.89 16.10 -3.58
N LYS A 157 -16.56 17.05 -2.91
CA LYS A 157 -17.35 18.08 -3.58
C LYS A 157 -16.48 19.02 -4.44
N HIS A 158 -15.29 19.38 -3.95
CA HIS A 158 -14.35 20.21 -4.71
C HIS A 158 -13.76 19.44 -5.90
N LEU A 159 -13.41 18.16 -5.68
CA LEU A 159 -12.98 17.22 -6.72
C LEU A 159 -14.01 17.10 -7.84
N LEU A 160 -15.32 17.03 -7.55
CA LEU A 160 -16.35 16.96 -8.59
C LEU A 160 -16.29 18.14 -9.56
N THR A 161 -16.03 19.34 -9.04
CA THR A 161 -15.91 20.55 -9.85
C THR A 161 -14.66 20.51 -10.73
N ALA A 162 -13.53 20.06 -10.18
CA ALA A 162 -12.29 19.88 -10.93
C ALA A 162 -12.42 18.76 -11.98
N ALA A 163 -12.94 17.60 -11.60
CA ALA A 163 -13.08 16.43 -12.45
C ALA A 163 -13.94 16.70 -13.68
N ARG A 164 -15.06 17.44 -13.55
CA ARG A 164 -15.89 17.84 -14.69
C ARG A 164 -15.21 18.81 -15.65
N ARG A 165 -14.29 19.63 -15.14
CA ARG A 165 -13.56 20.61 -15.95
C ARG A 165 -12.42 19.95 -16.72
N GLU A 166 -11.74 19.00 -16.08
CA GLU A 166 -10.50 18.39 -16.59
C GLU A 166 -10.70 16.98 -17.19
N GLY A 167 -11.90 16.39 -17.06
CA GLY A 167 -12.24 15.08 -17.63
C GLY A 167 -11.79 13.88 -16.79
N TRP A 168 -11.82 13.98 -15.46
CA TRP A 168 -11.36 12.93 -14.52
C TRP A 168 -12.50 12.19 -13.82
N GLU A 169 -13.71 12.21 -14.38
CA GLU A 169 -14.93 11.74 -13.67
C GLU A 169 -14.95 10.25 -13.36
N ARG A 170 -14.10 9.47 -14.04
CA ARG A 170 -13.90 8.03 -13.79
C ARG A 170 -12.75 7.71 -12.85
N GLY A 171 -11.89 8.70 -12.54
CA GLY A 171 -10.77 8.51 -11.62
C GLY A 171 -11.26 8.53 -10.19
N GLY A 172 -10.59 7.79 -9.33
CA GLY A 172 -10.85 7.76 -7.90
C GLY A 172 -9.58 7.55 -7.09
N THR A 173 -9.71 7.65 -5.78
CA THR A 173 -8.64 7.28 -4.87
C THR A 173 -9.17 6.80 -3.54
N THR A 174 -8.55 5.77 -2.99
CA THR A 174 -8.68 5.44 -1.58
C THR A 174 -7.88 6.42 -0.74
N VAL A 175 -8.21 6.53 0.54
CA VAL A 175 -7.44 7.32 1.48
C VAL A 175 -7.39 6.57 2.81
N THR A 176 -6.19 6.24 3.26
CA THR A 176 -5.96 5.92 4.68
C THR A 176 -5.11 7.04 5.27
N SER A 177 -5.61 7.67 6.33
CA SER A 177 -4.94 8.82 6.95
C SER A 177 -4.95 8.71 8.46
N THR A 178 -3.93 9.29 9.10
CA THR A 178 -3.82 9.37 10.55
C THR A 178 -3.41 10.77 10.97
N LEU A 179 -4.21 11.38 11.85
CA LEU A 179 -3.83 12.56 12.61
C LEU A 179 -3.40 12.10 14.01
N ILE A 180 -2.21 12.49 14.44
CA ILE A 180 -1.61 12.11 15.72
C ILE A 180 -1.55 13.36 16.57
N SER A 181 -2.24 13.35 17.71
CA SER A 181 -2.17 14.40 18.73
C SER A 181 -1.29 13.96 19.91
N PRO A 182 -1.06 14.83 20.91
CA PRO A 182 -0.40 14.41 22.14
C PRO A 182 -1.08 13.21 22.83
N ARG A 183 -2.40 13.05 22.68
CA ARG A 183 -3.18 12.04 23.43
C ARG A 183 -3.76 10.91 22.57
N TYR A 184 -4.06 11.15 21.30
CA TYR A 184 -4.83 10.23 20.47
C TYR A 184 -4.20 9.99 19.10
N PHE A 185 -4.45 8.81 18.57
CA PHE A 185 -4.43 8.54 17.14
C PHE A 185 -5.85 8.67 16.59
N TYR A 186 -6.02 9.46 15.55
CA TYR A 186 -7.24 9.60 14.78
C TYR A 186 -7.02 8.97 13.40
N PHE A 187 -7.52 7.75 13.22
CA PHE A 187 -7.47 7.05 11.95
C PHE A 187 -8.71 7.41 11.13
N ALA A 188 -8.54 7.76 9.86
CA ALA A 188 -9.64 7.94 8.92
C ALA A 188 -9.36 7.13 7.65
N ASN A 189 -10.19 6.12 7.40
CA ASN A 189 -10.07 5.21 6.25
C ASN A 189 -11.25 5.33 5.30
N CYS A 190 -10.98 5.38 4.00
CA CYS A 190 -11.97 5.44 2.93
C CYS A 190 -11.42 4.64 1.74
N GLY A 191 -11.82 3.38 1.62
CA GLY A 191 -11.29 2.41 0.65
C GLY A 191 -10.57 1.25 1.33
N ASP A 192 -9.64 0.60 0.61
CA ASP A 192 -8.95 -0.62 1.02
C ASP A 192 -7.42 -0.48 1.18
N SER A 193 -6.90 0.75 1.12
CA SER A 193 -5.69 1.06 1.89
C SER A 193 -5.94 0.83 3.37
N ARG A 194 -4.87 0.55 4.14
CA ARG A 194 -5.01 0.20 5.56
C ARG A 194 -3.93 0.84 6.43
N ALA A 195 -4.35 1.23 7.63
CA ALA A 195 -3.46 1.61 8.73
C ALA A 195 -3.41 0.52 9.81
N MET A 196 -2.24 0.30 10.42
CA MET A 196 -2.02 -0.71 11.46
C MET A 196 -1.09 -0.18 12.56
N LEU A 197 -1.53 -0.28 13.82
CA LEU A 197 -0.78 0.17 15.00
C LEU A 197 -0.23 -1.03 15.79
N CYS A 198 1.09 -1.04 15.98
CA CYS A 198 1.79 -1.97 16.85
C CYS A 198 1.99 -1.36 18.25
N ARG A 199 1.60 -2.14 19.27
CA ARG A 199 1.81 -1.81 20.69
C ARG A 199 2.30 -3.03 21.44
N ALA A 200 3.39 -2.88 22.19
CA ALA A 200 4.01 -3.96 22.98
C ALA A 200 4.22 -5.25 22.17
N GLY A 201 4.59 -5.10 20.90
CA GLY A 201 4.90 -6.18 19.98
C GLY A 201 3.71 -6.91 19.35
N GLN A 202 2.50 -6.36 19.47
CA GLN A 202 1.29 -6.93 18.87
C GLN A 202 0.53 -5.88 18.06
N VAL A 203 -0.19 -6.35 17.03
CA VAL A 203 -1.18 -5.53 16.33
C VAL A 203 -2.32 -5.23 17.31
N CYS A 204 -2.46 -3.97 17.71
CA CYS A 204 -3.48 -3.56 18.68
C CYS A 204 -4.67 -2.84 18.03
N PHE A 205 -4.49 -2.37 16.79
CA PHE A 205 -5.52 -1.74 15.99
C PHE A 205 -5.16 -1.85 14.51
N SER A 206 -6.17 -2.02 13.66
CA SER A 206 -6.09 -1.80 12.21
C SER A 206 -7.40 -1.20 11.72
N THR A 207 -7.35 -0.40 10.66
CA THR A 207 -8.57 0.03 9.97
C THR A 207 -9.20 -1.14 9.22
N GLU A 208 -10.51 -1.09 9.03
CA GLU A 208 -11.25 -2.07 8.22
C GLU A 208 -11.27 -1.63 6.75
N ASP A 209 -11.08 -2.58 5.84
CA ASP A 209 -11.11 -2.32 4.40
C ASP A 209 -12.55 -2.19 3.89
N HIS A 210 -12.79 -1.17 3.07
CA HIS A 210 -14.09 -0.92 2.47
C HIS A 210 -14.25 -1.67 1.14
N LYS A 211 -14.61 -2.96 1.25
CA LYS A 211 -14.83 -3.84 0.10
C LYS A 211 -16.33 -3.91 -0.27
N PRO A 212 -16.69 -3.95 -1.57
CA PRO A 212 -18.09 -4.01 -2.03
C PRO A 212 -18.92 -5.16 -1.46
N TYR A 213 -18.29 -6.28 -1.14
CA TYR A 213 -18.97 -7.46 -0.59
C TYR A 213 -19.23 -7.39 0.93
N SER A 214 -18.68 -6.40 1.63
CA SER A 214 -18.95 -6.19 3.06
C SER A 214 -20.44 -5.87 3.28
N PRO A 215 -21.10 -6.39 4.34
CA PRO A 215 -22.56 -6.34 4.46
C PRO A 215 -23.18 -4.94 4.32
N LEU A 216 -22.67 -3.95 5.05
CA LEU A 216 -23.19 -2.58 5.01
C LEU A 216 -22.88 -1.87 3.69
N GLU A 217 -21.73 -2.16 3.09
CA GLU A 217 -21.32 -1.59 1.81
C GLU A 217 -22.20 -2.14 0.68
N ARG A 218 -22.44 -3.46 0.68
CA ARG A 218 -23.32 -4.14 -0.26
C ARG A 218 -24.75 -3.61 -0.18
N GLU A 219 -25.28 -3.46 1.03
CA GLU A 219 -26.62 -2.90 1.26
C GLU A 219 -26.73 -1.48 0.67
N ARG A 220 -25.73 -0.62 0.92
CA ARG A 220 -25.69 0.73 0.35
C ARG A 220 -25.65 0.70 -1.18
N ILE A 221 -24.80 -0.15 -1.77
CA ILE A 221 -24.64 -0.29 -3.23
C ILE A 221 -25.94 -0.74 -3.89
N GLU A 222 -26.56 -1.81 -3.38
CA GLU A 222 -27.81 -2.36 -3.93
C GLU A 222 -28.96 -1.36 -3.77
N SER A 223 -29.02 -0.67 -2.62
CA SER A 223 -29.99 0.40 -2.38
C SER A 223 -29.83 1.55 -3.36
N ALA A 224 -28.60 1.90 -3.76
CA ALA A 224 -28.28 2.92 -4.75
C ALA A 224 -28.56 2.48 -6.21
N GLY A 225 -29.14 1.29 -6.42
CA GLY A 225 -29.48 0.74 -7.74
C GLY A 225 -28.31 0.02 -8.41
N GLY A 226 -27.22 -0.23 -7.68
CA GLY A 226 -26.08 -1.01 -8.15
C GLY A 226 -26.23 -2.50 -7.83
N SER A 227 -25.17 -3.24 -8.11
CA SER A 227 -25.04 -4.66 -7.76
C SER A 227 -23.60 -4.97 -7.35
N VAL A 228 -23.42 -6.06 -6.60
CA VAL A 228 -22.08 -6.57 -6.27
C VAL A 228 -21.89 -7.91 -6.98
N SER A 229 -20.99 -7.93 -7.96
CA SER A 229 -20.69 -9.10 -8.79
C SER A 229 -19.18 -9.31 -8.81
N LEU A 230 -18.72 -10.54 -8.60
CA LEU A 230 -17.28 -10.86 -8.53
C LEU A 230 -16.50 -9.93 -7.60
N GLN A 231 -17.07 -9.65 -6.42
CA GLN A 231 -16.51 -8.73 -5.41
C GLN A 231 -16.41 -7.26 -5.84
N ARG A 232 -17.00 -6.88 -6.97
CA ARG A 232 -16.92 -5.53 -7.56
C ARG A 232 -18.29 -4.88 -7.72
N ILE A 233 -18.35 -3.55 -7.60
CA ILE A 233 -19.54 -2.76 -7.92
C ILE A 233 -19.81 -2.87 -9.42
N ASN A 234 -20.98 -3.38 -9.78
CA ASN A 234 -21.42 -3.62 -11.16
C ASN A 234 -20.40 -4.43 -11.98
N GLY A 235 -19.61 -5.29 -11.31
CA GLY A 235 -18.54 -6.08 -11.95
C GLY A 235 -17.26 -5.32 -12.27
N SER A 236 -17.16 -4.02 -11.95
CA SER A 236 -16.06 -3.14 -12.37
C SER A 236 -15.16 -2.70 -11.22
N LEU A 237 -15.67 -1.94 -10.24
CA LEU A 237 -14.86 -1.30 -9.21
C LEU A 237 -14.70 -2.18 -7.95
N ALA A 238 -13.47 -2.40 -7.49
CA ALA A 238 -13.16 -3.31 -6.37
C ALA A 238 -13.24 -2.67 -4.98
N VAL A 239 -13.40 -1.34 -4.91
CA VAL A 239 -13.57 -0.59 -3.67
C VAL A 239 -15.01 -0.11 -3.53
N SER A 240 -15.50 -0.04 -2.28
CA SER A 240 -16.81 0.52 -1.99
C SER A 240 -16.76 1.97 -1.54
N ARG A 241 -15.61 2.45 -1.09
CA ARG A 241 -15.44 3.85 -0.68
C ARG A 241 -14.21 4.45 -1.31
N ALA A 242 -14.35 5.69 -1.77
CA ALA A 242 -13.29 6.46 -2.42
C ALA A 242 -13.71 7.93 -2.57
N LEU A 243 -12.71 8.81 -2.65
CA LEU A 243 -12.88 10.13 -3.23
C LEU A 243 -12.86 10.00 -4.78
N GLY A 244 -13.59 10.84 -5.49
CA GLY A 244 -13.75 10.71 -6.95
C GLY A 244 -14.84 9.71 -7.34
N ASP A 245 -14.62 8.90 -8.37
CA ASP A 245 -15.56 7.87 -8.87
C ASP A 245 -16.96 8.41 -9.14
N PHE A 246 -17.05 9.60 -9.74
CA PHE A 246 -18.32 10.33 -9.85
C PHE A 246 -19.35 9.63 -10.74
N SER A 247 -18.92 8.73 -11.62
CA SER A 247 -19.81 7.83 -12.36
C SER A 247 -20.64 6.91 -11.46
N TYR A 248 -20.18 6.63 -10.24
CA TYR A 248 -20.88 5.82 -9.23
C TYR A 248 -21.63 6.67 -8.18
N LYS A 249 -21.63 8.00 -8.33
CA LYS A 249 -22.21 8.98 -7.39
C LYS A 249 -23.38 9.78 -7.99
N GLY A 250 -24.11 9.17 -8.93
CA GLY A 250 -25.21 9.79 -9.66
C GLY A 250 -26.62 9.32 -9.29
N ALA A 251 -26.79 8.53 -8.23
CA ALA A 251 -28.10 8.02 -7.85
C ALA A 251 -28.99 9.15 -7.32
N GLU A 252 -30.17 9.32 -7.93
CA GLU A 252 -31.12 10.39 -7.60
C GLU A 252 -31.64 10.27 -6.17
N ASN A 253 -31.90 11.42 -5.53
CA ASN A 253 -32.47 11.53 -4.18
C ASN A 253 -31.66 10.83 -3.08
N ARG A 254 -30.35 10.63 -3.30
CA ARG A 254 -29.44 10.04 -2.31
C ARG A 254 -28.36 11.03 -1.90
N PRO A 255 -28.07 11.20 -0.59
CA PRO A 255 -26.94 12.01 -0.15
C PRO A 255 -25.61 11.41 -0.61
N PRO A 256 -24.50 12.18 -0.59
CA PRO A 256 -23.18 11.72 -1.03
C PRO A 256 -22.75 10.39 -0.40
N THR A 257 -23.09 10.16 0.86
CA THR A 257 -22.70 8.97 1.63
C THR A 257 -23.54 7.72 1.33
N GLN A 258 -24.65 7.87 0.59
CA GLN A 258 -25.56 6.77 0.22
C GLN A 258 -25.53 6.44 -1.28
N GLN A 259 -24.48 6.90 -1.97
CA GLN A 259 -24.18 6.55 -3.36
C GLN A 259 -23.58 5.14 -3.46
N MET A 260 -23.39 4.60 -4.68
CA MET A 260 -22.77 3.27 -4.84
C MET A 260 -21.34 3.29 -4.28
N VAL A 261 -20.59 4.36 -4.55
CA VAL A 261 -19.29 4.65 -3.92
C VAL A 261 -19.48 5.80 -2.93
N SER A 262 -19.14 5.57 -1.66
CA SER A 262 -19.22 6.62 -0.63
C SER A 262 -17.88 7.33 -0.44
N PRO A 263 -17.84 8.66 -0.34
CA PRO A 263 -16.64 9.40 0.09
C PRO A 263 -16.47 9.45 1.62
N GLU A 264 -17.41 8.89 2.39
CA GLU A 264 -17.42 8.98 3.85
C GLU A 264 -16.33 8.10 4.48
N PRO A 265 -15.39 8.70 5.24
CA PRO A 265 -14.38 7.92 5.94
C PRO A 265 -15.00 7.23 7.16
N GLU A 266 -14.52 6.02 7.46
CA GLU A 266 -14.62 5.50 8.82
C GLU A 266 -13.53 6.17 9.66
N VAL A 267 -13.93 6.86 10.74
CA VAL A 267 -12.99 7.47 11.67
C VAL A 267 -12.92 6.62 12.94
N CYS A 268 -11.73 6.32 13.41
CA CYS A 268 -11.47 5.56 14.63
C CYS A 268 -10.48 6.32 15.51
N VAL A 269 -10.68 6.25 16.84
CA VAL A 269 -9.88 7.00 17.81
C VAL A 269 -9.30 6.02 18.80
N VAL A 270 -7.97 6.05 18.94
CA VAL A 270 -7.22 5.20 19.86
C VAL A 270 -6.38 6.09 20.76
N GLU A 271 -6.49 5.90 22.08
CA GLU A 271 -5.64 6.62 23.04
C GLU A 271 -4.20 6.12 22.94
N ARG A 272 -3.25 7.06 22.93
CA ARG A 272 -1.81 6.79 22.87
C ARG A 272 -1.33 6.17 24.17
N SER A 273 -0.26 5.39 24.07
CA SER A 273 0.37 4.69 25.18
C SER A 273 1.89 4.76 25.04
N PRO A 274 2.65 4.83 26.16
CA PRO A 274 4.10 4.66 26.12
C PRO A 274 4.57 3.33 25.49
N GLY A 275 3.69 2.32 25.43
CA GLY A 275 3.97 1.05 24.77
C GLY A 275 3.74 1.03 23.25
N ASP A 276 3.31 2.15 22.65
CA ASP A 276 3.22 2.27 21.20
C ASP A 276 4.60 2.13 20.58
N GLU A 277 4.75 1.16 19.66
CA GLU A 277 6.01 0.90 19.00
C GLU A 277 6.08 1.68 17.69
N PHE A 278 5.20 1.34 16.73
CA PHE A 278 5.14 1.98 15.42
C PHE A 278 3.73 1.86 14.82
N LEU A 279 3.48 2.70 13.82
CA LEU A 279 2.28 2.76 13.00
C LEU A 279 2.68 2.59 11.53
N VAL A 280 1.91 1.81 10.78
CA VAL A 280 2.03 1.64 9.32
C VAL A 280 0.79 2.21 8.64
N LEU A 281 0.97 2.95 7.55
CA LEU A 281 -0.06 3.25 6.57
C LEU A 281 0.42 2.72 5.22
N ALA A 282 -0.36 1.92 4.52
CA ALA A 282 0.01 1.40 3.20
C ALA A 282 -1.20 1.14 2.30
N CYS A 283 -0.97 1.14 0.99
CA CYS A 283 -1.95 0.71 -0.01
C CYS A 283 -2.09 -0.82 -0.06
N ASP A 284 -3.08 -1.32 -0.80
CA ASP A 284 -3.35 -2.75 -0.91
C ASP A 284 -2.20 -3.53 -1.59
N GLY A 285 -1.36 -2.85 -2.39
CA GLY A 285 -0.12 -3.42 -2.92
C GLY A 285 0.83 -3.99 -1.86
N VAL A 286 0.69 -3.59 -0.59
CA VAL A 286 1.29 -4.27 0.57
C VAL A 286 0.34 -5.35 1.12
N TRP A 287 -0.88 -4.95 1.49
CA TRP A 287 -1.80 -5.76 2.29
C TRP A 287 -2.39 -6.99 1.58
N ASP A 288 -2.36 -7.03 0.25
CA ASP A 288 -2.75 -8.19 -0.56
C ASP A 288 -1.74 -9.34 -0.47
N THR A 289 -0.51 -9.05 -0.04
CA THR A 289 0.58 -10.05 0.02
C THR A 289 1.07 -10.37 1.42
N VAL A 290 0.78 -9.50 2.40
CA VAL A 290 1.28 -9.64 3.77
C VAL A 290 0.16 -9.34 4.77
N SER A 291 -0.05 -10.22 5.75
CA SER A 291 -1.04 -9.98 6.80
C SER A 291 -0.58 -8.91 7.80
N ASN A 292 -1.50 -8.42 8.63
CA ASN A 292 -1.19 -7.45 9.69
C ASN A 292 -0.11 -8.00 10.64
N GLU A 293 -0.25 -9.25 11.08
CA GLU A 293 0.66 -9.91 12.02
C GLU A 293 2.02 -10.20 11.37
N GLU A 294 2.03 -10.65 10.11
CA GLU A 294 3.27 -10.88 9.35
C GLU A 294 4.05 -9.59 9.19
N LEU A 295 3.40 -8.51 8.74
CA LEU A 295 4.07 -7.23 8.53
C LEU A 295 4.56 -6.64 9.85
N CYS A 296 3.76 -6.74 10.92
CA CYS A 296 4.14 -6.30 12.25
C CYS A 296 5.39 -7.05 12.74
N ALA A 297 5.41 -8.38 12.64
CA ALA A 297 6.56 -9.18 13.04
C ALA A 297 7.80 -8.86 12.19
N PHE A 298 7.62 -8.68 10.88
CA PHE A 298 8.69 -8.35 9.96
C PHE A 298 9.32 -6.99 10.30
N ILE A 299 8.53 -5.92 10.37
CA ILE A 299 9.02 -4.57 10.70
C ILE A 299 9.73 -4.57 12.04
N ARG A 300 9.18 -5.24 13.07
CA ARG A 300 9.85 -5.37 14.38
C ARG A 300 11.22 -6.03 14.28
N SER A 301 11.35 -7.06 13.46
CA SER A 301 12.64 -7.72 13.24
C SER A 301 13.63 -6.78 12.55
N ARG A 302 13.16 -6.01 11.55
CA ARG A 302 13.99 -5.09 10.77
C ARG A 302 14.45 -3.88 11.58
N LEU A 303 13.59 -3.31 12.43
CA LEU A 303 13.96 -2.22 13.35
C LEU A 303 15.10 -2.59 14.32
N ARG A 304 15.33 -3.89 14.57
CA ARG A 304 16.44 -4.36 15.44
C ARG A 304 17.77 -4.50 14.72
N VAL A 305 17.80 -4.41 13.39
CA VAL A 305 18.99 -4.61 12.55
C VAL A 305 19.27 -3.45 11.59
N CYS A 306 18.25 -2.68 11.22
CA CYS A 306 18.37 -1.51 10.34
C CYS A 306 18.63 -0.23 11.14
N THR A 307 19.56 0.58 10.65
CA THR A 307 19.86 1.91 11.22
C THR A 307 19.05 3.03 10.56
N ASP A 308 18.55 2.80 9.35
CA ASP A 308 17.78 3.73 8.54
C ASP A 308 16.35 3.19 8.35
N LEU A 309 15.33 4.02 8.62
CA LEU A 309 13.94 3.62 8.45
C LEU A 309 13.55 3.44 6.97
N ARG A 310 14.24 4.11 6.04
CA ARG A 310 14.04 3.94 4.60
C ARG A 310 14.42 2.54 4.15
N ASP A 311 15.43 1.93 4.78
CA ASP A 311 15.81 0.54 4.50
C ASP A 311 14.71 -0.43 4.93
N VAL A 312 14.03 -0.14 6.05
CA VAL A 312 12.87 -0.94 6.50
C VAL A 312 11.72 -0.84 5.51
N CYS A 313 11.36 0.38 5.08
CA CYS A 313 10.33 0.58 4.05
C CYS A 313 10.72 -0.10 2.73
N SER A 314 11.97 0.00 2.31
CA SER A 314 12.47 -0.63 1.07
C SER A 314 12.38 -2.15 1.14
N GLN A 315 12.76 -2.75 2.27
CA GLN A 315 12.64 -4.19 2.50
C GLN A 315 11.18 -4.67 2.54
N VAL A 316 10.25 -3.88 3.06
CA VAL A 316 8.81 -4.21 2.98
C VAL A 316 8.33 -4.19 1.53
N ILE A 317 8.72 -3.17 0.76
CA ILE A 317 8.35 -3.07 -0.66
C ILE A 317 8.86 -4.28 -1.45
N ASP A 318 10.14 -4.60 -1.27
CA ASP A 318 10.76 -5.74 -1.96
C ASP A 318 10.14 -7.07 -1.52
N LEU A 319 9.85 -7.24 -0.22
CA LEU A 319 9.10 -8.40 0.28
C LEU A 319 7.75 -8.56 -0.42
N CYS A 320 6.96 -7.49 -0.54
CA CYS A 320 5.64 -7.54 -1.17
C CYS A 320 5.77 -7.88 -2.67
N LEU A 321 6.74 -7.27 -3.36
CA LEU A 321 7.05 -7.58 -4.76
C LEU A 321 7.41 -9.07 -4.94
N TYR A 322 8.29 -9.61 -4.09
CA TYR A 322 8.73 -11.01 -4.16
C TYR A 322 7.68 -12.02 -3.70
N LYS A 323 6.74 -11.60 -2.83
CA LYS A 323 5.52 -12.36 -2.52
C LYS A 323 4.47 -12.31 -3.64
N GLY A 324 4.70 -11.49 -4.67
CA GLY A 324 3.92 -11.50 -5.91
C GLY A 324 2.97 -10.32 -6.08
N SER A 325 3.17 -9.21 -5.35
CA SER A 325 2.41 -7.98 -5.57
C SER A 325 2.64 -7.49 -6.99
N LEU A 326 1.54 -7.21 -7.70
CA LEU A 326 1.51 -6.69 -9.06
C LEU A 326 1.18 -5.20 -9.12
N ASP A 327 1.05 -4.56 -7.95
CA ASP A 327 0.51 -3.22 -7.84
C ASP A 327 1.59 -2.14 -7.67
N ASN A 328 1.15 -0.88 -7.62
CA ASN A 328 1.89 0.16 -6.94
C ASN A 328 2.00 -0.20 -5.46
N ILE A 329 3.13 0.12 -4.83
CA ILE A 329 3.39 -0.24 -3.44
C ILE A 329 3.88 1.00 -2.72
N SER A 330 3.09 1.52 -1.79
CA SER A 330 3.40 2.67 -0.95
C SER A 330 3.23 2.32 0.52
N ILE A 331 4.20 2.70 1.34
CA ILE A 331 4.20 2.49 2.79
C ILE A 331 4.78 3.70 3.52
N ILE A 332 4.10 4.13 4.58
CA ILE A 332 4.62 5.05 5.59
C ILE A 332 4.79 4.26 6.89
N LEU A 333 5.99 4.29 7.46
CA LEU A 333 6.31 3.76 8.78
C LEU A 333 6.56 4.93 9.72
N VAL A 334 5.76 5.05 10.79
CA VAL A 334 5.93 6.05 11.85
C VAL A 334 6.35 5.34 13.13
N CYS A 335 7.52 5.67 13.66
CA CYS A 335 8.09 5.09 14.87
C CYS A 335 7.90 6.04 16.07
N PHE A 336 7.54 5.44 17.21
CA PHE A 336 7.35 6.11 18.50
C PHE A 336 8.51 5.79 19.45
N PRO A 337 8.64 6.47 20.60
CA PRO A 337 9.69 6.18 21.58
C PRO A 337 9.73 4.72 22.08
N GLY A 338 8.60 4.00 22.01
CA GLY A 338 8.52 2.58 22.35
C GLY A 338 9.02 1.62 21.26
N SER A 339 9.42 2.11 20.08
CA SER A 339 9.93 1.28 18.98
C SER A 339 11.11 0.40 19.39
N PRO A 340 11.21 -0.84 18.87
CA PRO A 340 12.39 -1.67 19.01
C PRO A 340 13.65 -0.90 18.60
N GLN A 341 14.72 -1.09 19.38
CA GLN A 341 16.02 -0.51 19.11
C GLN A 341 16.95 -1.55 18.52
N LEU A 342 18.04 -1.10 17.91
CA LEU A 342 19.12 -1.95 17.44
C LEU A 342 19.59 -2.93 18.52
N SER A 343 19.80 -4.18 18.10
CA SER A 343 20.15 -5.28 19.00
C SER A 343 21.40 -5.97 18.48
N ALA A 344 22.50 -5.90 19.25
CA ALA A 344 23.76 -6.55 18.87
C ALA A 344 23.59 -8.06 18.61
N GLU A 345 22.73 -8.72 19.40
CA GLU A 345 22.36 -10.12 19.18
C GLU A 345 21.62 -10.33 17.85
N ALA A 346 20.72 -9.40 17.47
CA ALA A 346 19.94 -9.53 16.24
C ALA A 346 20.82 -9.27 15.01
N LEU A 347 21.75 -8.31 15.11
CA LEU A 347 22.75 -8.05 14.07
C LEU A 347 23.66 -9.26 13.86
N HIS A 348 24.09 -9.92 14.93
CA HIS A 348 24.88 -11.16 14.82
C HIS A 348 24.08 -12.30 14.19
N GLN A 349 22.81 -12.46 14.56
CA GLN A 349 21.91 -13.44 13.96
C GLN A 349 21.66 -13.18 12.47
N GLU A 350 21.49 -11.91 12.08
CA GLU A 350 21.31 -11.51 10.68
C GLU A 350 22.57 -11.84 9.85
N ALA A 351 23.76 -11.49 10.34
CA ALA A 351 25.02 -11.81 9.66
C ALA A 351 25.22 -13.32 9.51
N ALA A 352 24.94 -14.09 10.57
CA ALA A 352 25.04 -15.55 10.51
C ALA A 352 24.03 -16.18 9.53
N LEU A 353 22.83 -15.60 9.41
CA LEU A 353 21.84 -16.02 8.42
C LEU A 353 22.32 -15.72 6.99
N GLU A 354 22.94 -14.56 6.77
CA GLU A 354 23.50 -14.19 5.46
C GLU A 354 24.61 -15.15 5.04
N ASP A 355 25.57 -15.44 5.93
CA ASP A 355 26.63 -16.43 5.69
C ASP A 355 26.04 -17.83 5.37
N LEU A 356 24.98 -18.23 6.10
CA LEU A 356 24.30 -19.51 5.86
C LEU A 356 23.63 -19.55 4.49
N LEU A 357 22.94 -18.48 4.10
CA LEU A 357 22.28 -18.38 2.80
C LEU A 357 23.28 -18.39 1.66
N GLU A 358 24.40 -17.66 1.78
CA GLU A 358 25.48 -17.67 0.79
C GLU A 358 26.05 -19.09 0.61
N SER A 359 26.33 -19.81 1.70
CA SER A 359 26.81 -21.20 1.65
C SER A 359 25.79 -22.12 0.97
N LYS A 360 24.50 -22.02 1.36
CA LYS A 360 23.44 -22.85 0.77
C LYS A 360 23.24 -22.58 -0.71
N VAL A 361 23.27 -21.31 -1.13
CA VAL A 361 23.16 -20.94 -2.55
C VAL A 361 24.32 -21.51 -3.34
N ALA A 362 25.55 -21.42 -2.82
CA ALA A 362 26.73 -22.01 -3.47
C ALA A 362 26.61 -23.54 -3.61
N GLU A 363 26.22 -24.23 -2.53
CA GLU A 363 26.01 -25.69 -2.52
C GLU A 363 24.95 -26.12 -3.53
N ILE A 364 23.79 -25.46 -3.54
CA ILE A 364 22.70 -25.75 -4.49
C ILE A 364 23.16 -25.52 -5.94
N TYR A 365 23.88 -24.42 -6.19
CA TYR A 365 24.38 -24.11 -7.52
C TYR A 365 25.36 -25.16 -8.03
N GLU A 366 26.30 -25.61 -7.18
CA GLU A 366 27.24 -26.69 -7.51
C GLU A 366 26.52 -28.01 -7.77
N GLU A 367 25.53 -28.36 -6.93
CA GLU A 367 24.75 -29.60 -7.09
C GLU A 367 24.00 -29.62 -8.44
N LEU A 368 23.25 -28.57 -8.75
CA LEU A 368 22.52 -28.46 -10.01
C LEU A 368 23.46 -28.47 -11.22
N SER A 369 24.59 -27.76 -11.14
CA SER A 369 25.61 -27.74 -12.19
C SER A 369 26.22 -29.14 -12.43
N SER A 370 26.42 -29.93 -11.37
CA SER A 370 26.98 -31.28 -11.46
C SER A 370 26.03 -32.28 -12.15
N GLN A 371 24.73 -32.00 -12.15
CA GLN A 371 23.70 -32.78 -12.83
C GLN A 371 23.60 -32.43 -14.34
N GLY A 372 24.44 -31.50 -14.81
CA GLY A 372 24.45 -31.04 -16.20
C GLY A 372 23.40 -29.96 -16.50
N GLU A 373 22.80 -29.36 -15.47
CA GLU A 373 21.93 -28.19 -15.60
C GLU A 373 22.80 -26.91 -15.68
N ASP A 374 22.26 -25.84 -16.27
CA ASP A 374 22.82 -24.48 -16.21
C ASP A 374 21.94 -23.68 -15.24
N PRO A 375 22.25 -23.67 -13.93
CA PRO A 375 21.31 -23.24 -12.91
C PRO A 375 21.13 -21.73 -12.99
N ASP A 376 19.88 -21.30 -13.19
CA ASP A 376 19.50 -19.89 -13.06
C ASP A 376 19.00 -19.60 -11.64
N LEU A 377 18.78 -18.32 -11.31
CA LEU A 377 18.35 -17.94 -9.96
C LEU A 377 17.05 -18.62 -9.55
N LEU A 378 16.13 -18.84 -10.50
CA LEU A 378 14.84 -19.47 -10.20
C LEU A 378 15.03 -20.94 -9.78
N SER A 379 15.89 -21.67 -10.49
CA SER A 379 16.20 -23.05 -10.13
C SER A 379 16.79 -23.12 -8.71
N VAL A 380 17.73 -22.23 -8.38
CA VAL A 380 18.33 -22.14 -7.04
C VAL A 380 17.28 -21.79 -5.98
N LEU A 381 16.45 -20.77 -6.21
CA LEU A 381 15.39 -20.36 -5.28
C LEU A 381 14.34 -21.45 -5.09
N THR A 382 14.04 -22.23 -6.13
CA THR A 382 13.09 -23.36 -6.05
C THR A 382 13.62 -24.43 -5.10
N VAL A 383 14.91 -24.76 -5.18
CA VAL A 383 15.52 -25.71 -4.24
C VAL A 383 15.64 -25.10 -2.84
N LEU A 384 16.06 -23.84 -2.74
CA LEU A 384 16.23 -23.15 -1.47
C LEU A 384 14.90 -23.01 -0.70
N ALA A 385 13.79 -22.75 -1.40
CA ALA A 385 12.45 -22.69 -0.79
C ALA A 385 11.97 -24.04 -0.22
N ASN A 386 12.55 -25.15 -0.66
CA ASN A 386 12.30 -26.50 -0.13
C ASN A 386 13.37 -26.96 0.87
N THR A 387 14.33 -26.08 1.19
CA THR A 387 15.40 -26.35 2.16
C THR A 387 15.05 -25.72 3.50
N ASP A 388 15.32 -26.41 4.60
CA ASP A 388 15.17 -25.82 5.93
C ASP A 388 16.27 -24.77 6.17
N VAL A 389 15.86 -23.52 6.33
CA VAL A 389 16.72 -22.37 6.64
C VAL A 389 16.22 -21.75 7.94
N PRO A 390 16.83 -22.09 9.09
CA PRO A 390 16.43 -21.52 10.37
C PRO A 390 16.80 -20.03 10.45
N GLY A 391 16.06 -19.28 11.26
CA GLY A 391 16.38 -17.89 11.55
C GLY A 391 15.89 -16.86 10.53
N LEU A 392 15.12 -17.27 9.51
CA LEU A 392 14.51 -16.35 8.55
C LEU A 392 13.66 -15.25 9.25
N PRO A 393 13.60 -14.03 8.70
CA PRO A 393 12.82 -12.96 9.30
C PRO A 393 11.34 -13.34 9.45
N PRO A 394 10.73 -13.16 10.64
CA PRO A 394 9.33 -13.52 10.86
C PRO A 394 8.41 -12.69 9.97
N GLY A 395 7.39 -13.32 9.38
CA GLY A 395 6.47 -12.69 8.41
C GLY A 395 7.05 -12.45 7.01
N GLY A 396 8.37 -12.22 6.91
CA GLY A 396 9.10 -12.07 5.65
C GLY A 396 9.44 -13.41 4.98
N GLY A 397 9.93 -14.36 5.76
CA GLY A 397 10.39 -15.65 5.23
C GLY A 397 11.57 -15.49 4.27
N LEU A 398 11.73 -16.48 3.38
CA LEU A 398 12.81 -16.46 2.38
C LEU A 398 12.66 -15.29 1.41
N GLN A 399 11.44 -14.84 1.12
CA GLN A 399 11.16 -13.72 0.21
C GLN A 399 11.69 -12.37 0.71
N SER A 400 12.08 -12.28 1.99
CA SER A 400 12.70 -11.07 2.55
C SER A 400 14.23 -11.07 2.48
N LYS A 401 14.84 -12.13 1.97
CA LYS A 401 16.30 -12.32 1.82
C LYS A 401 16.62 -12.55 0.35
#